data_AF-A0A3A0DKM2-F1
#
_entry.id   AF-A0A3A0DKM2-F1
#
_cell.length_a   1.000
_cell.length_b   1.000
_cell.length_c   1.000
_cell.angle_alpha   90.00
_cell.angle_beta   90.00
_cell.angle_gamma   90.00
#
_symmetry.space_group_name_H-M   'P 1'
#
loop_
_entity.id
_entity.type
_entity.pdbx_description
1 polymer ?
#
loop_
_entity_poly.entity_id
_entity_poly.type
_entity_poly.pdbx_seq_one_letter_code
_entity_poly.pdbx_strand_id
1 'polypeptide(L)'
;MINPVVHIEIAGQDGEKLEDFYSRLFGWSIARRIVGPGFPYGQIDTIAKSASVTGGIRHEPEGKAELVFYVEVDDLPAALAQAQELGATVRIPIITTPDLTFAMITDPEGNPVGMIQKKE
;
A
#
# COMPACT_ATOMS: atom_id res chain seq x y z
N MET A 1 -20.72 6.10 2.08
CA MET A 1 -20.05 5.99 3.38
C MET A 1 -18.75 6.79 3.34
N ILE A 2 -18.10 7.02 4.48
CA ILE A 2 -16.76 7.62 4.52
C ILE A 2 -15.76 6.49 4.36
N ASN A 3 -14.83 6.63 3.42
CA ASN A 3 -13.79 5.66 3.14
C ASN A 3 -12.54 5.98 3.98
N PRO A 4 -12.15 5.17 4.98
CA PRO A 4 -11.04 5.46 5.87
C PRO A 4 -9.68 5.12 5.23
N VAL A 5 -8.63 5.81 5.67
CA VAL A 5 -7.25 5.34 5.45
C VAL A 5 -6.99 4.16 6.39
N VAL A 6 -6.57 3.04 5.82
CA VAL A 6 -6.38 1.75 6.55
C VAL A 6 -4.97 1.19 6.45
N HIS A 7 -4.14 1.75 5.57
CA HIS A 7 -2.78 1.26 5.36
C HIS A 7 -1.83 2.38 4.95
N ILE A 8 -0.56 2.30 5.37
CA ILE A 8 0.53 3.15 4.89
C ILE A 8 1.66 2.26 4.39
N GLU A 9 2.12 2.52 3.18
CA GLU A 9 3.24 1.82 2.55
C GLU A 9 4.41 2.76 2.36
N ILE A 10 5.60 2.29 2.70
CA ILE A 10 6.87 2.97 2.48
C ILE A 10 7.61 2.21 1.38
N ALA A 11 7.76 2.83 0.22
CA ALA A 11 8.44 2.21 -0.91
C ALA A 11 9.86 2.74 -1.06
N GLY A 12 10.77 1.88 -1.53
CA GLY A 12 12.12 2.28 -1.89
C GLY A 12 12.91 1.19 -2.58
N GLN A 13 14.03 1.60 -3.18
CA GLN A 13 14.89 0.73 -3.99
C GLN A 13 15.47 -0.44 -3.21
N ASP A 14 15.73 -0.25 -1.91
CA ASP A 14 16.29 -1.26 -1.03
C ASP A 14 15.34 -1.43 0.16
N GLY A 15 14.47 -2.44 0.07
CA GLY A 15 13.47 -2.71 1.09
C GLY A 15 14.11 -3.15 2.40
N GLU A 16 15.19 -3.95 2.33
CA GLU A 16 15.91 -4.42 3.51
C GLU A 16 16.52 -3.26 4.29
N LYS A 17 17.10 -2.28 3.59
CA LYS A 17 17.62 -1.06 4.22
C LYS A 17 16.53 -0.26 4.93
N LEU A 18 15.33 -0.17 4.35
CA LEU A 18 14.20 0.51 5.00
C LEU A 18 13.74 -0.25 6.24
N GLU A 19 13.65 -1.58 6.15
CA GLU A 19 13.24 -2.42 7.27
C GLU A 19 14.20 -2.27 8.45
N ASP A 20 15.51 -2.40 8.22
CA ASP A 20 16.55 -2.21 9.24
C ASP A 20 16.47 -0.82 9.87
N PHE A 21 16.28 0.21 9.04
CA PHE A 21 16.20 1.59 9.51
C PHE A 21 14.99 1.80 10.41
N TYR A 22 13.78 1.45 9.96
CA TYR A 22 12.55 1.69 10.72
C TYR A 22 12.43 0.78 11.95
N SER A 23 12.91 -0.46 11.87
CA SER A 23 12.99 -1.36 13.02
C SER A 23 13.88 -0.79 14.12
N ARG A 24 15.03 -0.21 13.76
CA ARG A 24 15.97 0.39 14.73
C ARG A 24 15.51 1.74 15.26
N LEU A 25 14.92 2.58 14.39
CA LEU A 25 14.51 3.94 14.75
C LEU A 25 13.26 3.94 15.62
N PHE A 26 12.25 3.13 15.26
CA PHE A 26 10.94 3.15 15.89
C PHE A 26 10.62 1.87 16.68
N GLY A 27 11.47 0.84 16.62
CA GLY A 27 11.20 -0.43 17.28
C GLY A 27 10.10 -1.24 16.60
N TRP A 28 9.82 -0.98 15.33
CA TRP A 28 8.76 -1.68 14.59
C TRP A 28 9.13 -3.15 14.35
N SER A 29 8.15 -4.03 14.57
CA SER A 29 8.24 -5.43 14.14
C SER A 29 7.79 -5.52 12.68
N ILE A 30 8.67 -6.02 11.81
CA ILE A 30 8.42 -6.11 10.37
C ILE A 30 8.56 -7.57 9.93
N ALA A 31 7.45 -8.16 9.47
CA ALA A 31 7.38 -9.51 8.98
C ALA A 31 7.46 -9.53 7.44
N ARG A 32 8.54 -10.07 6.89
CA ARG A 32 8.67 -10.25 5.43
C ARG A 32 7.67 -11.29 4.93
N ARG A 33 6.93 -10.94 3.90
CA ARG A 33 5.98 -11.78 3.18
C ARG A 33 6.19 -11.64 1.67
N ILE A 34 5.72 -12.63 0.93
CA ILE A 34 5.65 -12.57 -0.54
C ILE A 34 4.19 -12.40 -0.90
N VAL A 35 3.83 -11.22 -1.39
CA VAL A 35 2.45 -10.81 -1.67
C VAL A 35 2.19 -11.03 -3.16
N GLY A 36 2.19 -12.29 -3.57
CA GLY A 36 2.09 -12.72 -4.97
C GLY A 36 3.44 -13.00 -5.67
N PRO A 37 3.43 -13.54 -6.90
CA PRO A 37 4.65 -13.98 -7.57
C PRO A 37 5.61 -12.80 -7.82
N GLY A 38 6.75 -12.78 -7.12
CA GLY A 38 7.81 -11.78 -7.32
C GLY A 38 7.59 -10.43 -6.63
N PHE A 39 6.63 -10.30 -5.71
CA PHE A 39 6.38 -9.08 -4.94
C PHE A 39 6.79 -9.25 -3.47
N PRO A 40 8.08 -9.07 -3.13
CA PRO A 40 8.52 -9.05 -1.74
C PRO A 40 7.97 -7.82 -1.01
N TYR A 41 7.45 -8.06 0.19
CA TYR A 41 6.72 -7.06 0.95
C TYR A 41 6.95 -7.24 2.46
N GLY A 42 7.42 -6.20 3.13
CA GLY A 42 7.63 -6.20 4.58
C GLY A 42 6.38 -5.69 5.30
N GLN A 43 5.56 -6.58 5.85
CA GLN A 43 4.37 -6.19 6.62
C GLN A 43 4.81 -5.63 7.99
N ILE A 44 4.32 -4.44 8.36
CA ILE A 44 4.59 -3.82 9.64
C ILE A 44 3.44 -4.15 10.60
N ASP A 45 3.70 -5.03 11.56
CA ASP A 45 2.66 -5.57 12.45
C ASP A 45 2.29 -4.62 13.61
N THR A 46 2.98 -3.48 13.74
CA THR A 46 2.96 -2.66 14.98
C THR A 46 2.61 -1.18 14.80
N ILE A 47 2.16 -0.74 13.62
CA ILE A 47 1.88 0.70 13.38
C ILE A 47 0.82 1.26 14.33
N ALA A 48 -0.06 0.44 14.92
CA ALA A 48 -0.98 0.94 15.94
C ALA A 48 -1.31 -0.10 17.02
N LYS A 49 -1.38 0.38 18.28
CA LYS A 49 -1.99 -0.37 19.41
C LYS A 49 -3.49 -0.62 19.21
N SER A 50 -4.11 0.04 18.23
CA SER A 50 -5.47 -0.21 17.74
C SER A 50 -5.40 -0.71 16.29
N ALA A 51 -6.14 -1.76 15.95
CA ALA A 51 -6.12 -2.42 14.64
C ALA A 51 -6.62 -1.58 13.43
N SER A 52 -6.64 -0.25 13.53
CA SER A 52 -7.29 0.64 12.57
C SER A 52 -6.43 1.00 11.35
N VAL A 53 -5.11 1.04 11.51
CA VAL A 53 -4.17 1.35 10.41
C VAL A 53 -3.01 0.37 10.45
N THR A 54 -2.76 -0.28 9.32
CA THR A 54 -1.65 -1.20 9.10
C THR A 54 -0.53 -0.50 8.32
N GLY A 55 0.64 -1.12 8.19
CA GLY A 55 1.63 -0.60 7.25
C GLY A 55 2.51 -1.65 6.62
N GLY A 56 3.30 -1.22 5.65
CA GLY A 56 4.18 -2.09 4.90
C GLY A 56 5.38 -1.37 4.30
N ILE A 57 6.38 -2.16 3.92
CA ILE A 57 7.53 -1.75 3.16
C ILE A 57 7.51 -2.47 1.81
N ARG A 58 7.56 -1.69 0.73
CA ARG A 58 7.63 -2.22 -0.63
C ARG A 58 9.03 -2.06 -1.19
N HIS A 59 9.58 -3.16 -1.67
CA HIS A 59 10.84 -3.13 -2.39
C HIS A 59 10.59 -2.82 -3.87
N GLU A 60 11.19 -1.75 -4.37
CA GLU A 60 10.99 -1.24 -5.72
C GLU A 60 12.34 -0.88 -6.37
N PRO A 61 13.13 -1.88 -6.81
CA PRO A 61 14.53 -1.72 -7.26
C PRO A 61 14.73 -0.64 -8.33
N GLU A 62 13.78 -0.54 -9.26
CA GLU A 62 13.81 0.41 -10.38
C GLU A 62 12.97 1.67 -10.10
N GLY A 63 12.29 1.72 -8.94
CA GLY A 63 11.38 2.80 -8.57
C GLY A 63 12.05 3.94 -7.82
N LYS A 64 11.21 4.89 -7.39
CA LYS A 64 11.60 6.00 -6.52
C LYS A 64 11.08 5.76 -5.12
N ALA A 65 11.77 6.32 -4.13
CA ALA A 65 11.27 6.31 -2.76
C ALA A 65 10.00 7.17 -2.65
N GLU A 66 8.98 6.63 -1.99
CA GLU A 66 7.70 7.30 -1.80
C GLU A 66 6.95 6.77 -0.60
N LEU A 67 5.97 7.55 -0.16
CA LEU A 67 5.00 7.18 0.86
C LEU A 67 3.63 7.09 0.19
N VAL A 68 2.93 5.98 0.42
CA VAL A 68 1.60 5.76 -0.13
C VAL A 68 0.65 5.47 1.01
N PHE A 69 -0.50 6.13 1.06
CA PHE A 69 -1.60 5.71 1.92
C PHE A 69 -2.62 4.94 1.08
N TYR A 70 -3.28 3.96 1.70
CA TYR A 70 -4.38 3.24 1.08
C TYR A 70 -5.69 3.53 1.79
N VAL A 71 -6.69 3.82 0.97
CA VAL A 71 -8.08 4.06 1.38
C VAL A 71 -8.88 2.78 1.16
N GLU A 72 -9.67 2.39 2.15
CA GLU A 72 -10.61 1.26 2.03
C GLU A 72 -11.82 1.65 1.19
N VAL A 73 -12.16 0.82 0.20
CA VAL A 73 -13.32 1.01 -0.67
C VAL A 73 -14.15 -0.25 -0.73
N ASP A 74 -15.48 -0.09 -0.80
CA ASP A 74 -16.43 -1.21 -0.88
C ASP A 74 -16.31 -1.97 -2.22
N ASP A 75 -16.14 -1.23 -3.32
CA ASP A 75 -16.02 -1.73 -4.69
C ASP A 75 -14.81 -1.07 -5.37
N LEU A 76 -13.71 -1.81 -5.44
CA LEU A 76 -12.46 -1.34 -6.01
C LEU A 76 -12.54 -1.09 -7.53
N PRO A 77 -13.12 -1.97 -8.36
CA PRO A 77 -13.38 -1.66 -9.77
C PRO A 77 -14.15 -0.35 -9.99
N ALA A 78 -15.24 -0.13 -9.24
CA ALA A 78 -16.04 1.08 -9.38
C ALA A 78 -15.27 2.34 -8.94
N ALA A 79 -14.56 2.26 -7.80
CA ALA A 79 -13.73 3.37 -7.32
C ALA A 79 -12.60 3.73 -8.29
N LEU A 80 -11.98 2.72 -8.92
CA LEU A 80 -10.91 2.93 -9.90
C LEU A 80 -11.43 3.62 -11.16
N ALA A 81 -12.58 3.17 -11.68
CA ALA A 81 -13.23 3.81 -12.83
C ALA A 81 -13.56 5.28 -12.55
N GLN A 82 -14.15 5.56 -11.37
CA GLN A 82 -14.44 6.93 -10.95
C GLN A 82 -13.18 7.78 -10.83
N ALA A 83 -12.09 7.23 -10.29
CA ALA A 83 -10.83 7.96 -10.17
C ALA A 83 -10.27 8.36 -11.56
N GLN A 84 -10.37 7.47 -12.55
CA GLN A 84 -9.95 7.76 -13.92
C GLN A 84 -10.81 8.87 -14.55
N GLU A 85 -12.13 8.84 -14.34
CA GLU A 85 -13.03 9.92 -14.80
C GLU A 85 -12.67 11.28 -14.17
N LEU A 86 -12.15 11.28 -12.94
CA LEU A 86 -11.70 12.47 -12.22
C LEU A 86 -10.26 12.90 -12.59
N GLY A 87 -9.61 12.22 -13.54
CA GLY A 87 -8.30 12.58 -14.06
C GLY A 87 -7.11 11.85 -13.43
N ALA A 88 -7.35 10.83 -12.59
CA ALA A 88 -6.27 9.97 -12.11
C ALA A 88 -5.79 9.00 -13.20
N THR A 89 -4.55 8.54 -13.07
CA THR A 89 -4.00 7.47 -13.92
C THR A 89 -3.77 6.22 -13.10
N VAL A 90 -3.98 5.04 -13.71
CA VAL A 90 -3.73 3.77 -13.03
C VAL A 90 -2.23 3.47 -13.09
N ARG A 91 -1.58 3.39 -11.92
CA ARG A 91 -0.16 3.06 -11.79
C ARG A 91 0.06 1.57 -11.56
N ILE A 92 -0.70 1.00 -10.63
CA ILE A 92 -0.74 -0.45 -10.40
C ILE A 92 -2.19 -0.89 -10.64
N PRO A 93 -2.44 -1.81 -11.60
CA PRO A 93 -3.77 -2.32 -11.85
C PRO A 93 -4.28 -3.12 -10.64
N ILE A 94 -5.53 -3.57 -10.68
CA ILE A 94 -6.09 -4.40 -9.61
C ILE A 94 -5.27 -5.69 -9.48
N ILE A 95 -4.66 -5.88 -8.31
CA ILE A 95 -3.98 -7.10 -7.91
C ILE A 95 -4.80 -7.76 -6.81
N THR A 96 -5.15 -9.02 -7.01
CA THR A 96 -5.85 -9.84 -6.02
C THR A 96 -4.87 -10.83 -5.41
N THR A 97 -4.79 -10.83 -4.08
CA THR A 97 -4.02 -11.79 -3.29
C THR A 97 -4.96 -12.63 -2.43
N PRO A 98 -4.47 -13.66 -1.72
CA PRO A 98 -5.29 -14.38 -0.76
C PRO A 98 -5.89 -13.47 0.32
N ASP A 99 -5.12 -12.49 0.80
CA ASP A 99 -5.47 -11.68 1.97
C ASP A 99 -6.22 -10.39 1.63
N LEU A 100 -5.95 -9.78 0.46
CA LEU A 100 -6.55 -8.50 0.05
C LEU A 100 -6.57 -8.30 -1.46
N THR A 101 -7.42 -7.38 -1.92
CA THR A 101 -7.42 -6.85 -3.28
C THR A 101 -7.06 -5.37 -3.25
N PHE A 102 -6.11 -4.93 -4.08
CA PHE A 102 -5.67 -3.53 -4.10
C PHE A 102 -5.35 -3.02 -5.51
N ALA A 103 -5.32 -1.69 -5.65
CA ALA A 103 -4.82 -0.98 -6.82
C ALA A 103 -4.10 0.31 -6.39
N MET A 104 -3.33 0.91 -7.29
CA MET A 104 -2.69 2.20 -7.07
C MET A 104 -2.95 3.12 -8.24
N ILE A 105 -3.32 4.36 -7.92
CA ILE A 105 -3.43 5.45 -8.87
C ILE A 105 -2.36 6.50 -8.61
N THR A 106 -2.13 7.32 -9.63
CA THR A 106 -1.50 8.62 -9.50
C THR A 106 -2.61 9.66 -9.66
N ASP A 107 -2.80 10.51 -8.65
CA ASP A 107 -3.79 11.58 -8.68
C ASP A 107 -3.42 12.69 -9.70
N PRO A 108 -4.30 13.68 -9.95
CA PRO A 108 -4.03 14.73 -10.94
C PRO A 108 -2.76 15.57 -10.69
N GLU A 109 -2.24 15.60 -9.46
CA GLU A 109 -1.06 16.35 -9.05
C GLU A 109 0.20 15.47 -8.94
N GLY A 110 0.08 14.18 -9.26
CA GLY A 110 1.21 13.25 -9.25
C GLY A 110 1.40 12.46 -7.95
N ASN A 111 0.49 12.55 -6.98
CA ASN A 111 0.61 11.81 -5.73
C ASN A 111 0.19 10.34 -5.91
N PRO A 112 0.97 9.38 -5.39
CA PRO A 112 0.55 7.98 -5.36
C PRO A 112 -0.52 7.78 -4.28
N VAL A 113 -1.65 7.19 -4.66
CA VAL A 113 -2.73 6.84 -3.73
C VAL A 113 -3.15 5.40 -3.98
N GLY A 114 -3.20 4.63 -2.90
CA GLY A 114 -3.65 3.25 -2.92
C GLY A 114 -5.14 3.11 -2.59
N MET A 115 -5.76 2.07 -3.13
CA MET A 115 -7.12 1.66 -2.78
C MET A 115 -7.11 0.18 -2.42
N ILE A 116 -7.75 -0.18 -1.31
CA ILE A 116 -7.86 -1.57 -0.84
C ILE A 116 -9.34 -1.92 -0.70
N GLN A 117 -9.69 -3.13 -1.13
CA GLN A 117 -10.94 -3.77 -0.79
C GLN A 117 -10.63 -5.01 0.05
N LYS A 118 -11.18 -5.06 1.28
CA LYS A 118 -11.12 -6.27 2.10
C LYS A 118 -12.00 -7.34 1.47
N LYS A 119 -11.50 -8.57 1.47
CA LYS A 119 -12.37 -9.73 1.20
C LYS A 119 -13.16 -10.03 2.47
N GLU A 120 -14.47 -10.23 2.30
CA GLU A 120 -15.35 -10.79 3.33
C GLU A 120 -14.94 -12.22 3.71
#